data_AF-A0A4R7WCJ2-F1
#
_entry.id   AF-A0A4R7WCJ2-F1
#
_cell.length_a   1.000
_cell.length_b   1.000
_cell.length_c   1.000
_cell.angle_alpha   90.00
_cell.angle_beta   90.00
_cell.angle_gamma   90.00
#
_symmetry.space_group_name_H-M   'P 1'
#
loop_
_entity.id
_entity.type
_entity.pdbx_description
1 polymer ?
#
loop_
_entity_poly.entity_id
_entity_poly.type
_entity_poly.pdbx_seq_one_letter_code
_entity_poly.pdbx_strand_id
1 'polypeptide(L)'
;MPSDQFDLIPHGSRWFPWADVEKCFWPGQGGRSHAINPSLASIRNAAGIYCIAWGPTSRMPIPEEPKVQYIGQTKNFKARMAQFASSAGIFWKDRYDGHSAAWRWPKGETAKMMISFFPLLESEADHMQSGRLFWYEALAINSYYLEHGNRLPPLNVVKGPSAVELN
;
A
#
# COMPACT_ATOMS: atom_id res chain seq x y z
N MET A 1 -8.83 -9.30 16.54
CA MET A 1 -10.07 -8.94 15.83
C MET A 1 -9.74 -7.71 15.00
N PRO A 2 -10.27 -7.53 13.78
CA PRO A 2 -10.20 -6.24 13.08
C PRO A 2 -10.68 -5.14 14.03
N SER A 3 -10.11 -3.93 14.01
CA SER A 3 -10.71 -2.85 14.80
C SER A 3 -12.17 -2.66 14.37
N ASP A 4 -13.04 -2.28 15.31
CA ASP A 4 -14.43 -1.93 15.00
C ASP A 4 -14.55 -0.70 14.08
N GLN A 5 -13.42 -0.07 13.69
CA GLN A 5 -13.37 1.15 12.90
C GLN A 5 -13.05 0.92 11.43
N PHE A 6 -12.39 -0.19 11.06
CA PHE A 6 -12.05 -0.49 9.67
C PHE A 6 -12.70 -1.80 9.23
N ASP A 7 -13.76 -1.67 8.42
CA ASP A 7 -14.66 -2.78 8.07
C ASP A 7 -14.43 -3.37 6.67
N LEU A 8 -13.44 -2.87 5.91
CA LEU A 8 -13.17 -3.41 4.58
C LEU A 8 -12.53 -4.80 4.67
N ILE A 9 -12.97 -5.69 3.78
CA ILE A 9 -12.44 -7.05 3.66
C ILE A 9 -11.25 -7.04 2.70
N PRO A 10 -10.09 -7.61 3.09
CA PRO A 10 -8.96 -7.71 2.19
C PRO A 10 -9.28 -8.65 1.03
N HIS A 11 -8.91 -8.22 -0.17
CA HIS A 11 -9.03 -8.99 -1.39
C HIS A 11 -8.35 -10.36 -1.26
N GLY A 12 -9.07 -11.42 -1.58
CA GLY A 12 -8.58 -12.80 -1.46
C GLY A 12 -8.31 -13.25 -0.01
N SER A 13 -8.70 -12.45 1.00
CA SER A 13 -8.54 -12.74 2.43
C SER A 13 -7.12 -13.17 2.83
N ARG A 14 -6.11 -12.59 2.18
CA ARG A 14 -4.71 -12.99 2.36
C ARG A 14 -3.74 -11.86 2.06
N TRP A 15 -2.53 -12.02 2.56
CA TRP A 15 -1.38 -11.23 2.11
C TRP A 15 -0.81 -11.84 0.83
N PHE A 16 -0.48 -10.99 -0.13
CA PHE A 16 0.19 -11.38 -1.36
C PHE A 16 1.69 -11.10 -1.22
N PRO A 17 2.57 -12.10 -1.43
CA PRO A 17 4.00 -11.84 -1.49
C PRO A 17 4.32 -10.95 -2.68
N TRP A 18 5.36 -10.14 -2.58
CA TRP A 18 5.79 -9.27 -3.69
C TRP A 18 5.99 -10.03 -4.99
N ALA A 19 6.54 -11.24 -4.94
CA ALA A 19 6.78 -12.08 -6.11
C ALA A 19 5.49 -12.37 -6.92
N ASP A 20 4.32 -12.37 -6.28
CA ASP A 20 3.03 -12.50 -6.95
C ASP A 20 2.57 -11.19 -7.57
N VAL A 21 2.78 -10.07 -6.87
CA VAL A 21 2.37 -8.72 -7.29
C VAL A 21 3.23 -8.23 -8.46
N GLU A 22 4.55 -8.41 -8.36
CA GLU A 22 5.56 -8.02 -9.36
C GLU A 22 5.24 -8.59 -10.74
N LYS A 23 4.93 -9.88 -10.82
CA LYS A 23 4.60 -10.58 -12.07
C LYS A 23 3.40 -9.98 -12.79
N CYS A 24 2.48 -9.31 -12.08
CA CYS A 24 1.19 -8.86 -12.64
C CYS A 24 1.20 -7.44 -13.17
N PHE A 25 1.99 -6.59 -12.52
CA PHE A 25 1.84 -5.15 -12.64
C PHE A 25 3.06 -4.50 -13.28
N TRP A 26 4.11 -5.28 -13.55
CA TRP A 26 5.33 -4.77 -14.18
C TRP A 26 5.45 -5.13 -15.65
N PRO A 27 5.70 -4.14 -16.54
CA PRO A 27 5.88 -4.41 -17.95
C PRO A 27 7.26 -5.02 -18.25
N GLY A 28 7.31 -5.94 -19.21
CA GLY A 28 8.55 -6.22 -19.94
C GLY A 28 8.95 -5.03 -20.81
N GLN A 29 10.05 -5.13 -21.57
CA GLN A 29 10.43 -4.13 -22.58
C GLN A 29 9.21 -3.78 -23.46
N GLY A 30 8.77 -2.52 -23.46
CA GLY A 30 7.61 -2.05 -24.23
C GLY A 30 6.37 -1.62 -23.42
N GLY A 31 6.40 -1.67 -22.08
CA GLY A 31 5.47 -0.87 -21.26
C GLY A 31 4.08 -1.47 -21.00
N ARG A 32 3.84 -2.77 -21.25
CA ARG A 32 2.64 -3.48 -20.79
C ARG A 32 3.00 -4.84 -20.19
N SER A 33 2.61 -5.08 -18.93
CA SER A 33 2.65 -6.42 -18.34
C SER A 33 1.56 -7.28 -18.98
N HIS A 34 1.95 -8.36 -19.65
CA HIS A 34 1.01 -9.35 -20.22
C HIS A 34 0.70 -10.49 -19.24
N ALA A 35 1.47 -10.61 -18.15
CA ALA A 35 1.22 -11.61 -17.13
C ALA A 35 0.13 -11.13 -16.17
N ILE A 36 -0.86 -11.99 -15.92
CA ILE A 36 -1.98 -11.73 -15.03
C ILE A 36 -1.99 -12.86 -14.01
N ASN A 37 -1.76 -12.57 -12.73
CA ASN A 37 -2.15 -13.49 -11.67
C ASN A 37 -3.67 -13.45 -11.58
N PRO A 38 -4.37 -14.58 -11.79
CA PRO A 38 -5.82 -14.63 -11.73
C PRO A 38 -6.37 -14.08 -10.41
N SER A 39 -5.62 -14.29 -9.32
CA SER A 39 -5.98 -13.82 -7.98
C SER A 39 -5.86 -12.31 -7.81
N LEU A 40 -5.18 -11.57 -8.69
CA LEU A 40 -5.02 -10.12 -8.62
C LEU A 40 -5.68 -9.39 -9.80
N ALA A 41 -6.18 -10.15 -10.78
CA ALA A 41 -6.77 -9.64 -12.01
C ALA A 41 -7.98 -8.72 -11.75
N SER A 42 -8.85 -9.12 -10.82
CA SER A 42 -10.10 -8.42 -10.52
C SER A 42 -9.89 -7.06 -9.87
N ILE A 43 -8.79 -6.85 -9.16
CA ILE A 43 -8.51 -5.58 -8.45
C ILE A 43 -7.57 -4.66 -9.23
N ARG A 44 -7.10 -5.04 -10.42
CA ARG A 44 -6.09 -4.30 -11.18
C ARG A 44 -6.39 -2.80 -11.29
N ASN A 45 -7.64 -2.47 -11.59
CA ASN A 45 -8.09 -1.09 -11.79
C ASN A 45 -9.01 -0.61 -10.65
N ALA A 46 -9.05 -1.33 -9.53
CA ALA A 46 -9.92 -1.01 -8.42
C ALA A 46 -9.34 0.13 -7.57
N ALA A 47 -10.27 0.88 -6.97
CA ALA A 47 -9.98 1.83 -5.90
C ALA A 47 -10.04 1.12 -4.55
N GLY A 48 -9.24 1.58 -3.58
CA GLY A 48 -9.23 1.00 -2.24
C GLY A 48 -8.03 1.40 -1.40
N ILE A 49 -7.94 0.78 -0.23
CA ILE A 49 -6.84 0.93 0.71
C ILE A 49 -5.84 -0.21 0.48
N TYR A 50 -4.56 0.06 0.57
CA TYR A 50 -3.52 -0.96 0.54
C TYR A 50 -2.63 -0.86 1.77
N CYS A 51 -2.22 -2.02 2.27
CA CYS A 51 -1.23 -2.14 3.33
C CYS A 51 0.01 -2.84 2.78
N ILE A 52 1.18 -2.37 3.19
CA ILE A 52 2.47 -2.97 2.87
C ILE A 52 3.12 -3.37 4.19
N ALA A 53 3.34 -4.66 4.36
CA ALA A 53 3.95 -5.25 5.54
C ALA A 53 5.30 -5.89 5.21
N TRP A 54 6.14 -6.01 6.25
CA TRP A 54 7.48 -6.54 6.14
C TRP A 54 7.75 -7.66 7.13
N GLY A 55 7.91 -8.87 6.61
CA GLY A 55 8.17 -10.07 7.38
C GLY A 55 6.94 -10.95 7.53
N PRO A 56 6.95 -11.91 8.46
CA PRO A 56 5.84 -12.83 8.65
C PRO A 56 4.59 -12.04 9.05
N THR A 57 3.50 -12.29 8.33
CA THR A 57 2.19 -11.69 8.56
C THR A 57 1.22 -12.76 9.06
N SER A 58 0.17 -12.35 9.74
CA SER A 58 -0.93 -13.25 10.08
C SER A 58 -1.67 -13.74 8.83
N ARG A 59 -2.55 -14.73 9.00
CA ARG A 59 -3.31 -15.30 7.87
C ARG A 59 -4.27 -14.29 7.25
N MET A 60 -4.98 -13.52 8.09
CA MET A 60 -5.99 -12.54 7.65
C MET A 60 -5.38 -11.14 7.73
N PRO A 61 -5.25 -10.43 6.60
CA PRO A 61 -4.77 -9.06 6.63
C PRO A 61 -5.69 -8.14 7.40
N ILE A 62 -5.09 -7.34 8.27
CA ILE A 62 -5.74 -6.25 8.99
C ILE A 62 -4.77 -5.06 9.04
N PRO A 63 -5.25 -3.81 9.06
CA PRO A 63 -4.38 -2.64 9.10
C PRO A 63 -3.46 -2.61 10.32
N GLU A 64 -3.88 -3.17 11.46
CA GLU A 64 -3.17 -3.14 12.75
C GLU A 64 -2.05 -4.19 12.86
N GLU A 65 -1.80 -4.95 11.80
CA GLU A 65 -0.75 -5.98 11.79
C GLU A 65 0.63 -5.35 12.14
N PRO A 66 1.36 -5.85 13.15
CA PRO A 66 2.61 -5.24 13.63
C PRO A 66 3.73 -5.10 12.59
N LYS A 67 3.65 -5.88 11.51
CA LYS A 67 4.61 -5.80 10.41
C LYS A 67 4.24 -4.77 9.36
N VAL A 68 3.06 -4.14 9.41
CA VAL A 68 2.67 -3.07 8.50
C VAL A 68 3.65 -1.91 8.64
N GLN A 69 4.23 -1.54 7.50
CA GLN A 69 5.17 -0.43 7.38
C GLN A 69 4.49 0.80 6.78
N TYR A 70 3.50 0.58 5.90
CA TYR A 70 2.81 1.63 5.17
C TYR A 70 1.36 1.27 4.92
N ILE A 71 0.48 2.26 5.10
CA ILE A 71 -0.93 2.23 4.71
C ILE A 71 -1.15 3.37 3.71
N GLY A 72 -1.88 3.11 2.63
CA GLY A 72 -2.30 4.20 1.76
C GLY A 72 -3.52 3.89 0.92
N GLN A 73 -4.02 4.90 0.21
CA GLN A 73 -5.13 4.76 -0.74
C GLN A 73 -4.72 4.88 -2.20
N THR A 74 -5.54 4.31 -3.08
CA THR A 74 -5.42 4.48 -4.53
C THR A 74 -6.77 4.37 -5.23
N LYS A 75 -6.91 5.07 -6.37
CA LYS A 75 -7.99 4.85 -7.35
C LYS A 75 -7.67 3.74 -8.36
N ASN A 76 -6.40 3.34 -8.44
CA ASN A 76 -5.92 2.33 -9.38
C ASN A 76 -4.80 1.50 -8.74
N PHE A 77 -5.14 0.28 -8.32
CA PHE A 77 -4.19 -0.60 -7.63
C PHE A 77 -2.92 -0.87 -8.45
N LYS A 78 -3.06 -1.25 -9.73
CA LYS A 78 -1.92 -1.55 -10.62
C LYS A 78 -0.98 -0.36 -10.75
N ALA A 79 -1.51 0.81 -11.06
CA ALA A 79 -0.71 2.01 -11.25
C ALA A 79 0.02 2.37 -9.95
N ARG A 80 -0.63 2.22 -8.79
CA ARG A 80 -0.01 2.51 -7.50
C ARG A 80 1.09 1.53 -7.13
N MET A 81 0.91 0.23 -7.34
CA MET A 81 1.96 -0.76 -7.06
C MET A 81 3.17 -0.57 -8.00
N ALA A 82 2.92 -0.19 -9.26
CA ALA A 82 3.99 0.17 -10.19
C ALA A 82 4.74 1.43 -9.74
N GLN A 83 4.02 2.48 -9.35
CA GLN A 83 4.63 3.70 -8.80
C GLN A 83 5.46 3.41 -7.55
N PHE A 84 4.92 2.62 -6.61
CA PHE A 84 5.62 2.17 -5.41
C PHE A 84 6.97 1.55 -5.77
N ALA A 85 6.98 0.56 -6.66
CA ALA A 85 8.18 -0.16 -7.05
C ALA A 85 9.25 0.73 -7.70
N SER A 86 8.82 1.64 -8.58
CA SER A 86 9.71 2.65 -9.18
C SER A 86 10.35 3.51 -8.11
N SER A 87 9.55 4.08 -7.21
CA SER A 87 10.03 5.02 -6.20
C SER A 87 10.86 4.37 -5.10
N ALA A 88 10.59 3.10 -4.77
CA ALA A 88 11.37 2.32 -3.83
C ALA A 88 12.73 1.89 -4.41
N GLY A 89 13.01 2.11 -5.70
CA GLY A 89 14.26 1.68 -6.32
C GLY A 89 14.41 0.16 -6.39
N ILE A 90 13.29 -0.58 -6.43
CA ILE A 90 13.30 -2.05 -6.52
C ILE A 90 13.86 -2.51 -7.89
N PHE A 91 13.61 -1.73 -8.96
CA PHE A 91 13.99 -2.09 -10.33
C PHE A 91 14.98 -1.16 -11.01
N TRP A 92 14.91 0.14 -10.72
CA TRP A 92 15.78 1.13 -11.34
C TRP A 92 16.89 1.51 -10.37
N LYS A 93 18.14 1.37 -10.81
CA LYS A 93 19.31 1.86 -10.05
C LYS A 93 19.31 3.39 -9.93
N ASP A 94 18.57 4.07 -10.81
CA ASP A 94 18.54 5.52 -10.94
C ASP A 94 17.21 6.14 -10.51
N ARG A 95 17.34 7.38 -10.02
CA ARG A 95 16.45 8.10 -9.09
C ARG A 95 15.09 8.48 -9.67
N TYR A 96 14.09 8.54 -8.80
CA TYR A 96 12.86 9.30 -9.06
C TYR A 96 12.42 10.02 -7.79
N ASP A 97 12.09 11.31 -7.88
CA ASP A 97 11.58 12.15 -6.79
C ASP A 97 10.05 12.03 -6.69
N GLY A 98 9.53 11.57 -5.54
CA GLY A 98 8.11 11.37 -5.24
C GLY A 98 7.92 11.13 -3.73
N HIS A 99 6.68 11.09 -3.21
CA HIS A 99 6.42 10.86 -1.77
C HIS A 99 7.04 9.57 -1.23
N SER A 100 7.20 8.60 -2.12
CA SER A 100 7.83 7.32 -1.90
C SER A 100 9.33 7.28 -2.28
N ALA A 101 9.92 8.40 -2.70
CA ALA A 101 11.36 8.54 -2.99
C ALA A 101 12.22 8.70 -1.73
N ALA A 102 11.61 8.97 -0.58
CA ALA A 102 12.27 8.82 0.71
C ALA A 102 12.58 7.34 1.04
N TRP A 103 12.04 6.40 0.25
CA TRP A 103 12.23 4.97 0.43
C TRP A 103 13.55 4.52 -0.21
N ARG A 104 14.64 4.59 0.55
CA ARG A 104 15.83 3.79 0.23
C ARG A 104 15.53 2.34 0.58
N TRP A 105 15.10 1.55 -0.41
CA TRP A 105 14.92 0.11 -0.22
C TRP A 105 16.27 -0.55 0.08
N PRO A 106 16.41 -1.30 1.18
CA PRO A 106 17.54 -2.19 1.38
C PRO A 106 17.52 -3.25 0.28
N LYS A 107 18.56 -3.23 -0.56
CA LYS A 107 18.75 -4.16 -1.68
C LYS A 107 18.60 -5.61 -1.17
N GLY A 108 17.61 -6.35 -1.68
CA GLY A 108 17.45 -7.79 -1.45
C GLY A 108 16.33 -8.25 -0.51
N GLU A 109 15.48 -7.36 0.01
CA GLU A 109 14.46 -7.78 0.99
C GLU A 109 13.02 -7.95 0.45
N THR A 110 12.81 -7.95 -0.87
CA THR A 110 11.46 -8.09 -1.48
C THR A 110 10.80 -9.42 -1.15
N ALA A 111 11.60 -10.45 -0.82
CA ALA A 111 11.13 -11.75 -0.38
C ALA A 111 10.30 -11.70 0.92
N LYS A 112 10.47 -10.67 1.75
CA LYS A 112 9.70 -10.49 2.99
C LYS A 112 8.52 -9.53 2.83
N MET A 113 8.39 -8.90 1.67
CA MET A 113 7.36 -7.89 1.45
C MET A 113 6.03 -8.54 1.12
N MET A 114 5.02 -8.13 1.88
CA MET A 114 3.66 -8.63 1.81
C MET A 114 2.72 -7.46 1.54
N ILE A 115 1.79 -7.62 0.60
CA ILE A 115 0.83 -6.59 0.22
C ILE A 115 -0.58 -7.12 0.46
N SER A 116 -1.43 -6.28 1.03
CA SER A 116 -2.86 -6.52 1.06
C SER A 116 -3.60 -5.32 0.47
N PHE A 117 -4.75 -5.58 -0.15
CA PHE A 117 -5.59 -4.57 -0.77
C PHE A 117 -7.03 -4.76 -0.32
N PHE A 118 -7.68 -3.66 0.06
CA PHE A 118 -9.02 -3.60 0.61
C PHE A 118 -9.86 -2.75 -0.37
N PRO A 119 -10.58 -3.39 -1.33
CA PRO A 119 -11.25 -2.68 -2.40
C PRO A 119 -12.48 -1.92 -1.90
N LEU A 120 -12.72 -0.74 -2.46
CA LEU A 120 -14.03 -0.08 -2.42
C LEU A 120 -14.86 -0.59 -3.60
N LEU A 121 -15.93 -1.33 -3.30
CA LEU A 121 -16.75 -2.03 -4.30
C LEU A 121 -17.84 -1.15 -4.93
N GLU A 122 -18.15 -0.01 -4.31
CA GLU A 122 -19.21 0.87 -4.77
C GLU A 122 -18.77 1.73 -5.95
N SER A 123 -19.63 1.81 -6.96
CA SER A 123 -19.45 2.74 -8.08
C SER A 123 -20.01 4.10 -7.67
N GLU A 124 -19.13 5.07 -7.52
CA GLU A 124 -19.48 6.43 -7.11
C GLU A 124 -18.93 7.45 -8.12
N ALA A 125 -19.45 8.68 -8.06
CA ALA A 125 -18.84 9.82 -8.74
C ALA A 125 -17.41 10.04 -8.21
N ASP A 126 -16.50 10.54 -9.07
CA ASP A 126 -15.06 10.60 -8.78
C ASP A 126 -14.71 11.36 -7.48
N HIS A 127 -15.45 12.43 -7.17
CA HIS A 127 -15.25 13.22 -5.95
C HIS A 127 -15.73 12.49 -4.68
N MET A 128 -16.83 11.72 -4.77
CA MET A 128 -17.33 10.90 -3.67
C MET A 128 -16.34 9.76 -3.37
N GLN A 129 -15.86 9.09 -4.43
CA GLN A 129 -14.85 8.05 -4.30
C GLN A 129 -13.56 8.60 -3.68
N SER A 130 -13.10 9.80 -4.06
CA SER A 130 -11.96 10.46 -3.41
C SER A 130 -12.20 10.68 -1.92
N GLY A 131 -13.36 11.23 -1.55
CA GLY A 131 -13.70 11.46 -0.14
C GLY A 131 -13.73 10.16 0.67
N ARG A 132 -14.35 9.12 0.11
CA ARG A 132 -14.42 7.78 0.73
C ARG A 132 -13.02 7.16 0.89
N LEU A 133 -12.13 7.31 -0.10
CA LEU A 133 -10.75 6.84 -0.02
C LEU A 133 -9.97 7.50 1.14
N PHE A 134 -10.07 8.83 1.28
CA PHE A 134 -9.42 9.52 2.40
C PHE A 134 -9.99 9.11 3.74
N TRP A 135 -11.32 8.95 3.82
CA TRP A 135 -11.96 8.50 5.05
C TRP A 135 -11.48 7.10 5.46
N TYR A 136 -11.48 6.13 4.54
CA TYR A 136 -11.02 4.78 4.84
C TYR A 136 -9.52 4.69 5.10
N GLU A 137 -8.70 5.51 4.45
CA GLU A 137 -7.28 5.61 4.76
C GLU A 137 -7.08 6.11 6.20
N ALA A 138 -7.84 7.13 6.61
CA ALA A 138 -7.81 7.65 7.98
C ALA A 138 -8.27 6.59 9.00
N LEU A 139 -9.32 5.83 8.71
CA LEU A 139 -9.78 4.73 9.57
C LEU A 139 -8.73 3.62 9.72
N ALA A 140 -8.10 3.21 8.62
CA ALA A 140 -7.03 2.22 8.64
C ALA A 140 -5.80 2.71 9.44
N ILE A 141 -5.39 3.97 9.23
CA ILE A 141 -4.30 4.60 9.98
C ILE A 141 -4.64 4.72 11.46
N ASN A 142 -5.85 5.14 11.81
CA ASN A 142 -6.29 5.30 13.19
C ASN A 142 -6.33 3.96 13.92
N SER A 143 -6.79 2.90 13.23
CA SER A 143 -6.80 1.54 13.77
C SER A 143 -5.39 1.08 14.14
N TYR A 144 -4.42 1.26 13.22
CA TYR A 144 -3.01 0.99 13.53
C TYR A 144 -2.52 1.87 14.68
N TYR A 145 -2.81 3.17 14.65
CA TYR A 145 -2.33 4.13 15.65
C TYR A 145 -2.74 3.74 17.09
N LEU A 146 -3.99 3.34 17.28
CA LEU A 146 -4.51 2.94 18.58
C LEU A 146 -3.88 1.63 19.08
N GLU A 147 -3.71 0.63 18.21
CA GLU A 147 -3.10 -0.65 18.57
C GLU A 147 -1.60 -0.52 18.87
N HIS A 148 -0.91 0.38 18.17
CA HIS A 148 0.55 0.54 18.25
C HIS A 148 1.01 1.63 19.22
N GLY A 149 0.16 1.95 20.21
CA GLY A 149 0.52 2.88 21.29
C GLY A 149 0.74 4.30 20.78
N ASN A 150 -0.19 4.81 19.98
CA ASN A 150 -0.18 6.15 19.42
C ASN A 150 0.99 6.40 18.45
N ARG A 151 1.33 5.41 17.63
CA ARG A 151 2.38 5.49 16.62
C ARG A 151 1.81 5.18 15.24
N LEU A 152 2.19 6.00 14.27
CA LEU A 152 1.87 5.74 12.87
C LEU A 152 2.72 4.57 12.33
N PRO A 153 2.27 3.90 11.25
CA PRO A 153 3.15 2.99 10.52
C PRO A 153 4.45 3.71 10.15
N PRO A 154 5.62 3.06 10.28
CA PRO A 154 6.92 3.72 10.16
C PRO A 154 7.10 4.58 8.90
N LEU A 155 6.50 4.19 7.77
CA LEU A 155 6.62 4.88 6.49
C LEU A 155 5.49 5.89 6.22
N ASN A 156 4.46 5.96 7.07
CA ASN A 156 3.46 7.03 7.03
C ASN A 156 3.95 8.30 7.77
N VAL A 157 5.03 8.22 8.54
CA VAL A 157 5.64 9.38 9.21
C VAL A 157 6.48 10.17 8.21
N VAL A 158 6.16 11.44 8.02
CA VAL A 158 7.00 12.36 7.24
C VAL A 158 8.29 12.62 8.02
N LYS A 159 9.44 12.14 7.52
CA LYS A 159 10.74 12.54 8.06
C LYS A 159 11.04 13.98 7.63
N GLY A 160 10.68 14.93 8.50
CA GLY A 160 11.06 16.33 8.41
C GLY A 160 9.86 17.29 8.34
N PRO A 161 9.34 17.76 9.46
CA PRO A 161 9.08 19.18 9.59
C PRO A 161 10.43 19.86 9.87
N SER A 162 10.91 20.68 8.94
CA SER A 162 11.79 21.78 9.36
C SER A 162 11.06 22.47 10.51
N ALA A 163 11.71 22.60 11.66
CA ALA A 163 11.18 23.47 12.70
C ALA A 163 10.96 24.84 12.04
N VAL A 164 9.73 25.33 12.05
CA VAL A 164 9.50 26.74 11.77
C VAL A 164 10.09 27.45 12.99
N GLU A 165 11.35 27.87 12.88
CA GLU A 165 11.90 28.85 13.80
C GLU A 165 11.09 30.13 13.57
N LEU A 166 10.18 30.39 14.50
CA LEU A 166 9.50 31.68 14.60
C LEU A 166 10.59 32.67 15.03
N ASN A 167 11.09 33.46 14.07
CA ASN A 167 11.82 34.69 14.34
C ASN A 167 10.83 35.80 14.66
#